data_AF-A0A6P3RNA4-F1
#
_entry.id   AF-A0A6P3RNA4-F1
#
_cell.length_a   1.000
_cell.length_b   1.000
_cell.length_c   1.000
_cell.angle_alpha   90.00
_cell.angle_beta   90.00
_cell.angle_gamma   90.00
#
_symmetry.space_group_name_H-M   'P 1'
#
loop_
_entity.id
_entity.type
_entity.pdbx_description
1 polymer ?
#
loop_
_entity_poly.entity_id
_entity_poly.type
_entity_poly.pdbx_seq_one_letter_code
_entity_poly.pdbx_strand_id
1 'polypeptide(L)'
;MPQVLSTLEEDSQMTRLTSCRIINVFLKTSGGAIDPDKFIKIYPELLKRLDDISNEVRLAAASALATWLECVKKDRKAHYQGDIQFLYRELLLHLDDPEGAVQDAILGVLKAGSVLFPDALLRETEAVIHKHRSPAYCEQLLQHVRAGPPAQ
;
A
#
# COMPACT_ATOMS: atom_id res chain seq x y z
N MET A 1 -1.05 17.88 6.08
CA MET A 1 -2.21 17.52 6.91
C MET A 1 -1.76 16.87 8.22
N PRO A 2 -0.99 17.56 9.08
CA PRO A 2 -0.54 16.95 10.33
C PRO A 2 -1.70 16.52 11.23
N GLN A 3 -2.80 17.30 11.26
CA GLN A 3 -3.96 17.00 12.11
C GLN A 3 -4.77 15.77 11.69
N VAL A 4 -4.84 15.44 10.39
CA VAL A 4 -5.56 14.22 9.93
C VAL A 4 -4.69 12.98 10.13
N LEU A 5 -3.37 13.13 10.12
CA LEU A 5 -2.47 12.02 10.41
C LEU A 5 -2.53 11.64 11.89
N SER A 6 -2.61 12.63 12.81
CA SER A 6 -2.76 12.33 14.24
C SER A 6 -4.07 11.61 14.55
N THR A 7 -5.15 11.86 13.82
CA THR A 7 -6.44 11.18 14.06
C THR A 7 -6.46 9.71 13.62
N LEU A 8 -5.41 9.23 12.94
CA LEU A 8 -5.25 7.81 12.66
C LEU A 8 -4.95 7.00 13.92
N GLU A 9 -4.43 7.60 14.99
CA GLU A 9 -4.02 6.91 16.23
C GLU A 9 -5.08 7.01 17.35
N GLU A 10 -6.26 7.54 17.05
CA GLU A 10 -7.34 7.73 18.02
C GLU A 10 -7.99 6.40 18.45
N ASP A 11 -8.45 6.32 19.70
CA ASP A 11 -9.09 5.11 20.26
C ASP A 11 -10.37 4.71 19.49
N SER A 12 -11.09 5.70 18.96
CA SER A 12 -12.32 5.50 18.20
C SER A 12 -12.05 4.86 16.83
N GLN A 13 -12.54 3.63 16.61
CA GLN A 13 -12.52 2.96 15.30
C GLN A 13 -13.09 3.85 14.20
N MET A 14 -14.24 4.51 14.46
CA MET A 14 -14.89 5.37 13.47
C MET A 14 -13.99 6.54 13.06
N THR A 15 -13.24 7.11 14.01
CA THR A 15 -12.29 8.19 13.75
C THR A 15 -11.14 7.72 12.88
N ARG A 16 -10.52 6.57 13.21
CA ARG A 16 -9.42 5.99 12.42
C ARG A 16 -9.86 5.63 11.00
N LEU A 17 -11.02 4.98 10.88
CA LEU A 17 -11.63 4.62 9.58
C LEU A 17 -11.90 5.86 8.73
N THR A 18 -12.54 6.87 9.32
CA THR A 18 -12.87 8.11 8.63
C THR A 18 -11.60 8.85 8.21
N SER A 19 -10.56 8.85 9.04
CA SER A 19 -9.26 9.44 8.73
C SER A 19 -8.60 8.77 7.52
N CYS A 20 -8.59 7.43 7.45
CA CYS A 20 -8.08 6.69 6.28
C CYS A 20 -8.83 7.10 5.00
N ARG A 21 -10.17 7.21 5.09
CA ARG A 21 -11.02 7.62 3.95
C ARG A 21 -10.76 9.06 3.51
N ILE A 22 -10.61 10.00 4.45
CA ILE A 22 -10.29 11.40 4.15
C ILE A 22 -8.94 11.51 3.44
N ILE A 23 -7.92 10.79 3.93
CA ILE A 23 -6.60 10.78 3.30
C ILE A 23 -6.69 10.22 1.88
N ASN A 24 -7.43 9.13 1.69
CA ASN A 24 -7.66 8.53 0.37
C ASN A 24 -8.28 9.52 -0.62
N VAL A 25 -9.37 10.19 -0.21
CA VAL A 25 -10.03 11.23 -1.03
C VAL A 25 -9.07 12.37 -1.33
N PHE A 26 -8.35 12.87 -0.31
CA PHE A 26 -7.39 13.96 -0.49
C PHE A 26 -6.30 13.61 -1.52
N LEU A 27 -5.73 12.40 -1.45
CA LEU A 27 -4.73 11.94 -2.41
C LEU A 27 -5.29 11.98 -3.84
N LYS A 28 -6.49 11.41 -4.05
CA LYS A 28 -7.18 11.40 -5.36
C LYS A 28 -7.45 12.80 -5.92
N THR A 29 -7.81 13.75 -5.07
CA THR A 29 -8.20 15.10 -5.52
C THR A 29 -7.03 16.08 -5.59
N SER A 30 -5.87 15.74 -5.04
CA SER A 30 -4.72 16.67 -4.94
C SER A 30 -4.03 17.00 -6.27
N GLY A 31 -4.27 16.23 -7.33
CA GLY A 31 -3.69 16.48 -8.66
C GLY A 31 -2.15 16.48 -8.71
N GLY A 32 -1.48 15.87 -7.72
CA GLY A 32 -0.02 15.88 -7.61
C GLY A 32 0.57 17.21 -7.11
N ALA A 33 -0.24 18.10 -6.54
CA ALA A 33 0.18 19.36 -5.92
C ALA A 33 0.64 19.21 -4.46
N ILE A 34 0.83 17.97 -3.98
CA ILE A 34 1.32 17.70 -2.62
C ILE A 34 2.83 17.95 -2.59
N ASP A 35 3.26 18.76 -1.64
CA ASP A 35 4.66 18.95 -1.28
C ASP A 35 5.36 17.59 -1.02
N PRO A 36 6.50 17.28 -1.68
CA PRO A 36 7.16 15.98 -1.58
C PRO A 36 7.50 15.53 -0.16
N ASP A 37 7.97 16.45 0.70
CA ASP A 37 8.34 16.17 2.09
C ASP A 37 7.12 15.82 2.96
N LYS A 38 5.95 16.37 2.62
CA LYS A 38 4.68 16.00 3.25
C LYS A 38 4.11 14.71 2.67
N PHE A 39 4.26 14.51 1.36
CA PHE A 39 3.74 13.34 0.66
C PHE A 39 4.35 12.04 1.18
N ILE A 40 5.68 12.04 1.38
CA ILE A 40 6.40 10.83 1.84
C ILE A 40 6.04 10.43 3.28
N LYS A 41 5.56 11.36 4.09
CA LYS A 41 5.13 11.11 5.47
C LYS A 41 3.75 10.45 5.58
N ILE A 42 3.01 10.32 4.48
CA ILE A 42 1.64 9.77 4.51
C ILE A 42 1.66 8.24 4.58
N TYR A 43 2.46 7.59 3.76
CA TYR A 43 2.43 6.13 3.66
C TYR A 43 2.81 5.39 4.96
N PRO A 44 3.78 5.85 5.79
CA PRO A 44 4.12 5.14 7.01
C PRO A 44 2.96 5.15 8.01
N GLU A 45 2.22 6.26 8.08
CA GLU A 45 1.07 6.39 8.98
C GLU A 45 -0.11 5.52 8.55
N LEU A 46 -0.34 5.39 7.24
CA LEU A 46 -1.32 4.44 6.70
C LEU A 46 -0.88 2.99 6.90
N LEU A 47 0.41 2.70 6.74
CA LEU A 47 0.96 1.37 6.90
C LEU A 47 0.73 0.84 8.32
N LYS A 48 0.96 1.65 9.35
CA LYS A 48 0.65 1.31 10.76
C LYS A 48 -0.83 0.95 11.01
N ARG A 49 -1.75 1.26 10.08
CA ARG A 49 -3.17 0.90 10.18
C ARG A 49 -3.50 -0.46 9.57
N LEU A 50 -2.53 -1.13 8.95
CA LEU A 50 -2.68 -2.54 8.58
C LEU A 50 -2.58 -3.47 9.78
N ASP A 51 -2.05 -3.01 10.92
CA ASP A 51 -2.07 -3.71 12.21
C ASP A 51 -3.31 -3.40 13.07
N ASP A 52 -4.30 -2.69 12.52
CA ASP A 52 -5.51 -2.35 13.27
C ASP A 52 -6.33 -3.59 13.60
N ILE A 53 -6.93 -3.61 14.80
CA ILE A 53 -7.86 -4.68 15.20
C ILE A 53 -9.11 -4.76 14.32
N SER A 54 -9.48 -3.65 13.66
CA SER A 54 -10.65 -3.56 12.79
C SER A 54 -10.28 -3.83 11.33
N ASN A 55 -10.85 -4.88 10.76
CA ASN A 55 -10.74 -5.18 9.32
C ASN A 55 -11.14 -3.98 8.44
N GLU A 56 -12.16 -3.22 8.82
CA GLU A 56 -12.59 -2.05 8.05
C GLU A 56 -11.52 -0.97 7.97
N VAL A 57 -10.80 -0.74 9.07
CA VAL A 57 -9.69 0.22 9.11
C VAL A 57 -8.54 -0.30 8.26
N ARG A 58 -8.17 -1.59 8.38
CA ARG A 58 -7.14 -2.23 7.54
C ARG A 58 -7.44 -2.09 6.05
N LEU A 59 -8.68 -2.38 5.64
CA LEU A 59 -9.14 -2.25 4.25
C LEU A 59 -9.10 -0.80 3.76
N ALA A 60 -9.53 0.15 4.58
CA ALA A 60 -9.49 1.57 4.22
C ALA A 60 -8.04 2.08 4.09
N ALA A 61 -7.14 1.64 4.96
CA ALA A 61 -5.72 1.95 4.90
C ALA A 61 -5.07 1.36 3.63
N ALA A 62 -5.34 0.09 3.31
CA ALA A 62 -4.87 -0.53 2.07
C ALA A 62 -5.33 0.24 0.82
N SER A 63 -6.60 0.67 0.78
CA SER A 63 -7.12 1.49 -0.33
C SER A 63 -6.42 2.85 -0.45
N ALA A 64 -6.10 3.48 0.68
CA ALA A 64 -5.35 4.74 0.70
C ALA A 64 -3.88 4.54 0.26
N LEU A 65 -3.24 3.42 0.63
CA LEU A 65 -1.89 3.07 0.20
C LEU A 65 -1.80 2.81 -1.31
N ALA A 66 -2.80 2.14 -1.90
CA ALA A 66 -2.88 1.99 -3.36
C ALA A 66 -2.91 3.36 -4.06
N THR A 67 -3.77 4.26 -3.57
CA THR A 67 -3.87 5.62 -4.11
C THR A 67 -2.57 6.41 -3.91
N TRP A 68 -1.87 6.21 -2.79
CA TRP A 68 -0.57 6.83 -2.57
C TRP A 68 0.46 6.36 -3.61
N LEU A 69 0.52 5.06 -3.91
CA LEU A 69 1.37 4.51 -4.97
C LEU A 69 1.02 5.06 -6.35
N GLU A 70 -0.28 5.17 -6.68
CA GLU A 70 -0.77 5.75 -7.94
C GLU A 70 -0.38 7.22 -8.10
N CYS A 71 -0.26 7.97 -7.00
CA CYS A 71 0.19 9.37 -7.00
C CYS A 71 1.68 9.52 -7.33
N VAL A 72 2.48 8.45 -7.26
CA VAL A 72 3.89 8.47 -7.64
C VAL A 72 4.00 8.49 -9.17
N LYS A 73 4.34 9.67 -9.72
CA LYS A 73 4.55 9.82 -11.16
C LYS A 73 5.75 9.00 -11.63
N LYS A 74 5.59 8.29 -12.77
CA LYS A 74 6.61 7.38 -13.33
C LYS A 74 7.96 8.05 -13.61
N ASP A 75 7.97 9.32 -14.03
CA ASP A 75 9.16 10.13 -14.30
C ASP A 75 9.91 10.54 -13.02
N ARG A 76 9.23 10.53 -11.86
CA ARG A 76 9.81 10.92 -10.56
C ARG A 76 10.00 9.75 -9.60
N LYS A 77 9.60 8.53 -9.97
CA LYS A 77 9.61 7.34 -9.09
C LYS A 77 10.96 7.07 -8.42
N ALA A 78 12.08 7.39 -9.07
CA ALA A 78 13.43 7.18 -8.54
C ALA A 78 13.66 7.89 -7.20
N HIS A 79 13.02 9.05 -6.98
CA HIS A 79 13.10 9.81 -5.71
C HIS A 79 12.49 9.04 -4.53
N TYR A 80 11.57 8.11 -4.80
CA TYR A 80 10.82 7.35 -3.81
C TYR A 80 11.22 5.87 -3.79
N GLN A 81 12.33 5.49 -4.44
CA GLN A 81 12.69 4.09 -4.60
C GLN A 81 12.87 3.36 -3.26
N GLY A 82 13.57 4.00 -2.30
CA GLY A 82 13.79 3.42 -0.97
C GLY A 82 12.47 3.18 -0.23
N ASP A 83 11.60 4.20 -0.21
CA ASP A 83 10.28 4.14 0.43
C ASP A 83 9.36 3.10 -0.20
N ILE A 84 9.31 3.01 -1.53
CA ILE A 84 8.46 2.04 -2.22
C ILE A 84 8.96 0.61 -1.99
N GLN A 85 10.28 0.39 -2.01
CA GLN A 85 10.84 -0.93 -1.71
C GLN A 85 10.59 -1.33 -0.26
N PHE A 86 10.69 -0.38 0.67
CA PHE A 86 10.30 -0.62 2.06
C PHE A 86 8.81 -0.98 2.16
N LEU A 87 7.93 -0.17 1.57
CA LEU A 87 6.50 -0.43 1.56
C LEU A 87 6.14 -1.79 0.93
N TYR A 88 6.81 -2.23 -0.13
CA TYR A 88 6.59 -3.57 -0.69
C TYR A 88 6.88 -4.68 0.31
N ARG A 89 8.01 -4.61 1.04
CA ARG A 89 8.34 -5.62 2.04
C ARG A 89 7.28 -5.69 3.14
N GLU A 90 6.85 -4.54 3.63
CA GLU A 90 5.84 -4.46 4.69
C GLU A 90 4.48 -4.96 4.19
N LEU A 91 4.04 -4.55 2.99
CA LEU A 91 2.82 -5.06 2.37
C LEU A 91 2.88 -6.58 2.13
N LEU A 92 4.03 -7.13 1.79
CA LEU A 92 4.18 -8.59 1.63
C LEU A 92 3.96 -9.32 2.95
N LEU A 93 4.33 -8.75 4.11
CA LEU A 93 3.98 -9.32 5.41
C LEU A 93 2.46 -9.36 5.60
N HIS A 94 1.76 -8.27 5.26
CA HIS A 94 0.29 -8.20 5.35
C HIS A 94 -0.43 -8.99 4.23
N LEU A 95 0.26 -9.45 3.20
CA LEU A 95 -0.31 -10.35 2.21
C LEU A 95 -0.60 -11.75 2.82
N ASP A 96 -0.01 -12.06 3.98
CA ASP A 96 -0.32 -13.23 4.79
C ASP A 96 -1.29 -12.92 5.96
N ASP A 97 -2.14 -11.89 5.84
CA ASP A 97 -3.16 -11.58 6.85
C ASP A 97 -4.11 -12.76 7.12
N PRO A 98 -4.57 -13.01 8.37
CA PRO A 98 -5.59 -14.01 8.64
C PRO A 98 -6.95 -13.76 7.97
N GLU A 99 -7.27 -12.50 7.64
CA GLU A 99 -8.51 -12.13 6.98
C GLU A 99 -8.35 -12.12 5.45
N GLY A 100 -9.10 -12.98 4.75
CA GLY A 100 -9.01 -13.11 3.30
C GLY A 100 -9.31 -11.82 2.55
N ALA A 101 -10.30 -11.03 3.01
CA ALA A 101 -10.60 -9.74 2.39
C ALA A 101 -9.42 -8.74 2.48
N VAL A 102 -8.62 -8.81 3.55
CA VAL A 102 -7.42 -7.99 3.70
C VAL A 102 -6.34 -8.49 2.75
N GLN A 103 -6.14 -9.81 2.64
CA GLN A 103 -5.19 -10.38 1.67
C GLN A 103 -5.51 -9.95 0.23
N ASP A 104 -6.79 -10.01 -0.17
CA ASP A 104 -7.25 -9.53 -1.48
C ASP A 104 -6.95 -8.05 -1.70
N ALA A 105 -7.20 -7.21 -0.68
CA ALA A 105 -6.92 -5.79 -0.75
C ALA A 105 -5.42 -5.52 -0.92
N ILE A 106 -4.57 -6.17 -0.10
CA ILE A 106 -3.11 -6.02 -0.15
C ILE A 106 -2.53 -6.53 -1.48
N LEU A 107 -3.04 -7.64 -2.01
CA LEU A 107 -2.69 -8.12 -3.34
C LEU A 107 -3.01 -7.03 -4.39
N GLY A 108 -4.18 -6.39 -4.29
CA GLY A 108 -4.56 -5.26 -5.13
C GLY A 108 -3.57 -4.10 -5.06
N VAL A 109 -3.15 -3.71 -3.84
CA VAL A 109 -2.15 -2.64 -3.63
C VAL A 109 -0.83 -2.99 -4.32
N LEU A 110 -0.31 -4.20 -4.11
CA LEU A 110 0.96 -4.66 -4.68
C LEU A 110 0.91 -4.74 -6.20
N LYS A 111 -0.21 -5.21 -6.77
CA LYS A 111 -0.44 -5.23 -8.22
C LYS A 111 -0.45 -3.81 -8.80
N ALA A 112 -1.19 -2.88 -8.20
CA ALA A 112 -1.23 -1.48 -8.63
C ALA A 112 0.16 -0.82 -8.56
N GLY A 113 0.91 -1.10 -7.49
CA GLY A 113 2.27 -0.59 -7.30
C GLY A 113 3.31 -1.18 -8.24
N SER A 114 3.07 -2.39 -8.79
CA SER A 114 4.09 -3.16 -9.54
C SER A 114 4.69 -2.43 -10.75
N VAL A 115 3.96 -1.47 -11.33
CA VAL A 115 4.42 -0.67 -12.47
C VAL A 115 5.58 0.28 -12.12
N LEU A 116 5.83 0.54 -10.83
CA LEU A 116 6.89 1.43 -10.36
C LEU A 116 8.24 0.71 -10.36
N PHE A 117 8.37 -0.39 -9.62
CA PHE A 117 9.61 -1.16 -9.52
C PHE A 117 9.35 -2.68 -9.59
N PRO A 118 8.99 -3.21 -10.77
CA PRO A 118 8.56 -4.61 -10.92
C PRO A 118 9.65 -5.60 -10.52
N ASP A 119 10.91 -5.36 -10.91
CA ASP A 119 12.03 -6.25 -10.56
C ASP A 119 12.30 -6.29 -9.05
N ALA A 120 12.10 -5.16 -8.37
CA ALA A 120 12.23 -5.12 -6.91
C ALA A 120 11.10 -5.93 -6.27
N LEU A 121 9.86 -5.75 -6.71
CA LEU A 121 8.72 -6.48 -6.19
C LEU A 121 8.82 -7.99 -6.42
N LEU A 122 9.31 -8.42 -7.59
CA LEU A 122 9.58 -9.83 -7.89
C LEU A 122 10.56 -10.43 -6.87
N ARG A 123 11.73 -9.80 -6.71
CA ARG A 123 12.77 -10.29 -5.80
C ARG A 123 12.28 -10.38 -4.36
N GLU A 124 11.59 -9.33 -3.89
CA GLU A 124 11.07 -9.31 -2.52
C GLU A 124 9.99 -10.39 -2.31
N THR A 125 9.11 -10.60 -3.30
CA THR A 125 8.07 -11.64 -3.23
C THR A 125 8.69 -13.06 -3.22
N GLU A 126 9.68 -13.32 -4.08
CA GLU A 126 10.41 -14.60 -4.13
C GLU A 126 11.16 -14.88 -2.82
N ALA A 127 11.66 -13.83 -2.15
CA ALA A 127 12.37 -13.96 -0.88
C ALA A 127 11.47 -14.31 0.31
N VAL A 128 10.14 -14.12 0.21
CA VAL A 128 9.21 -14.32 1.34
C VAL A 128 8.13 -15.37 1.08
N ILE A 129 7.86 -15.77 -0.16
CA ILE A 129 6.79 -16.74 -0.51
C ILE A 129 6.78 -18.01 0.35
N HIS A 130 7.97 -18.54 0.69
CA HIS A 130 8.14 -19.76 1.49
C HIS A 130 7.93 -19.55 3.00
N LYS A 131 7.76 -18.30 3.44
CA LYS A 131 7.52 -17.91 4.84
C LYS A 131 6.03 -17.71 5.14
N HIS A 132 5.19 -17.57 4.10
CA HIS A 132 3.76 -17.37 4.26
C HIS A 132 3.06 -18.68 4.64
N ARG A 133 1.94 -18.59 5.36
CA ARG A 133 1.09 -19.75 5.68
C ARG A 133 0.58 -20.46 4.42
N SER A 134 0.37 -19.71 3.33
CA SER A 134 0.04 -20.22 2.00
C SER A 134 0.76 -19.42 0.92
N PRO A 135 1.36 -20.07 -0.11
CA PRO A 135 2.04 -19.37 -1.19
C PRO A 135 1.09 -18.74 -2.21
N ALA A 136 -0.20 -19.08 -2.19
CA ALA A 136 -1.14 -18.79 -3.28
C ALA A 136 -1.23 -17.30 -3.68
N TYR A 137 -1.27 -16.39 -2.71
CA TYR A 137 -1.32 -14.95 -2.98
C TYR A 137 0.00 -14.41 -3.56
N CYS A 138 1.14 -14.91 -3.07
CA CYS A 138 2.45 -14.58 -3.64
C CYS A 138 2.57 -15.11 -5.08
N GLU A 139 2.11 -16.33 -5.36
CA GLU A 139 2.11 -16.89 -6.72
C GLU A 139 1.28 -16.04 -7.68
N GLN A 140 0.08 -15.62 -7.25
CA GLN A 140 -0.75 -14.71 -8.02
C GLN A 140 -0.07 -13.37 -8.29
N LEU A 141 0.66 -12.84 -7.30
CA LEU A 141 1.42 -11.60 -7.48
C LEU A 141 2.58 -11.80 -8.47
N LEU A 142 3.36 -12.86 -8.32
CA LEU A 142 4.47 -13.19 -9.24
C LEU A 142 3.97 -13.36 -10.67
N GLN A 143 2.85 -14.08 -10.87
CA GLN A 143 2.23 -14.25 -12.19
C GLN A 143 1.84 -12.89 -12.79
N HIS A 144 1.23 -12.01 -12.00
CA HIS A 144 0.85 -10.67 -12.45
C HIS A 144 2.07 -9.83 -12.87
N VAL A 145 3.11 -9.77 -12.04
CA VAL A 145 4.29 -8.94 -12.33
C VAL A 145 5.06 -9.48 -13.55
N ARG A 146 5.13 -10.80 -13.74
CA ARG A 146 5.77 -11.44 -14.90
C ARG A 146 5.00 -11.26 -16.20
N ALA A 147 3.66 -11.17 -16.14
CA ALA A 147 2.85 -10.90 -17.32
C ALA A 147 3.10 -9.49 -17.90
N GLY A 148 3.61 -8.57 -17.07
CA GLY A 148 3.81 -7.17 -17.44
C GLY A 148 2.50 -6.39 -17.52
N PRO A 149 2.57 -5.06 -17.73
CA PRO A 149 1.37 -4.27 -17.99
C PRO A 149 0.71 -4.76 -19.29
N PRO A 150 -0.63 -4.77 -19.39
CA PRO A 150 -1.30 -5.08 -20.65
C PRO A 150 -0.77 -4.14 -21.75
N ALA A 151 -0.45 -4.72 -22.91
CA ALA A 151 -0.05 -3.94 -24.08
C ALA A 151 -1.14 -2.89 -24.37
N GLN A 152 -0.76 -1.62 -24.34
CA GLN A 152 -1.62 -0.49 -24.70
C GLN A 152 -1.78 -0.41 -26.21
#